data_AF-A0A0A9CFW5-F1
#
_entry.id   AF-A0A0A9CFW5-F1
#
_cell.length_a   1.000
_cell.length_b   1.000
_cell.length_c   1.000
_cell.angle_alpha   90.00
_cell.angle_beta   90.00
_cell.angle_gamma   90.00
#
_symmetry.space_group_name_H-M   'P 1'
#
loop_
_entity.id
_entity.type
_entity.pdbx_description
1 polymer ?
#
loop_
_entity_poly.entity_id
_entity_poly.type
_entity_poly.pdbx_seq_one_letter_code
_entity_poly.pdbx_strand_id
1 'polypeptide(L)'
;MKDSALDFIPLLRGSFSKWIFTSLGIPPSSIFPSIKCGLEMAILNLLASQRKCRLSEILAGSDSFVREGNLAEYNKNSSASIQICALVDCNGTPMEVALAVTKLVAEGFTTVKLKVGRRGSPTEDAAVLHKIRETVGYQINIRVDANQKWTYERALEFGSRAKSLRLQYIEEPVNSVNDLIKFCEKSGLPVALDETIDNLKGDVIPKLHQFVHPGIVALVIKPSVVGGFENAAHIAKWAQMHDKMAVISSAYESSVGLASYIQLAHYVDKQNSIVSRIKNKDTCGVASHGLGTYQWLREDVSEQKLKIHITPLGGRIGASVEEAHSYLHHLNINKKKIERTYSDEKLRSYSIKVDVDECSYLVKLQEAGDRTNEKVVLLLHGFLGTSED
;
A
#
# COMPACT_ATOMS: atom_id res chain seq x y z
N MET A 1 -44.25 -15.18 -6.62
CA MET A 1 -43.32 -14.87 -7.72
C MET A 1 -42.03 -14.41 -7.04
N LYS A 2 -41.09 -15.31 -6.70
CA LYS A 2 -39.94 -15.74 -7.52
C LYS A 2 -39.21 -14.58 -8.23
N ASP A 3 -38.64 -13.67 -7.45
CA ASP A 3 -37.53 -12.81 -7.87
C ASP A 3 -36.19 -13.52 -7.62
N SER A 4 -35.96 -14.58 -8.39
CA SER A 4 -34.70 -15.31 -8.44
C SER A 4 -34.11 -15.16 -9.84
N ALA A 5 -33.45 -14.03 -10.12
CA ALA A 5 -32.49 -13.87 -11.21
C ALA A 5 -32.02 -12.41 -11.25
N LEU A 6 -30.99 -12.05 -10.47
CA LEU A 6 -30.09 -10.90 -10.69
C LEU A 6 -28.94 -10.85 -9.66
N ASP A 7 -28.42 -12.01 -9.24
CA ASP A 7 -27.31 -12.10 -8.27
C ASP A 7 -26.02 -12.58 -8.95
N PHE A 8 -25.15 -11.63 -9.34
CA PHE A 8 -23.89 -11.95 -10.01
C PHE A 8 -22.69 -11.20 -9.37
N ILE A 9 -22.08 -11.92 -8.42
CA ILE A 9 -20.85 -11.72 -7.60
C ILE A 9 -20.99 -11.02 -6.22
N PRO A 10 -20.88 -11.78 -5.10
CA PRO A 10 -21.08 -11.33 -3.70
C PRO A 10 -20.02 -10.45 -3.03
N LEU A 11 -18.92 -10.07 -3.66
CA LEU A 11 -17.73 -9.60 -2.91
C LEU A 11 -17.88 -8.27 -2.18
N LEU A 12 -18.78 -7.40 -2.62
CA LEU A 12 -19.03 -6.11 -1.95
C LEU A 12 -20.46 -5.98 -1.41
N ARG A 13 -21.11 -7.11 -1.09
CA ARG A 13 -22.19 -7.13 -0.09
C ARG A 13 -21.96 -8.23 0.95
N GLY A 14 -20.71 -8.30 1.43
CA GLY A 14 -20.27 -9.13 2.54
C GLY A 14 -18.97 -8.68 3.20
N SER A 15 -17.91 -8.36 2.45
CA SER A 15 -16.48 -8.20 2.82
C SER A 15 -15.63 -9.45 2.53
N PHE A 16 -14.38 -9.27 2.08
CA PHE A 16 -13.37 -10.33 1.98
C PHE A 16 -13.19 -10.99 3.34
N SER A 17 -13.14 -10.20 4.41
CA SER A 17 -13.13 -10.70 5.78
C SER A 17 -14.29 -11.66 6.06
N LYS A 18 -15.52 -11.27 5.69
CA LYS A 18 -16.70 -12.13 5.84
C LYS A 18 -16.60 -13.39 4.99
N TRP A 19 -16.17 -13.28 3.72
CA TRP A 19 -16.00 -14.44 2.85
C TRP A 19 -14.96 -15.42 3.42
N ILE A 20 -13.80 -14.92 3.85
CA ILE A 20 -12.76 -15.75 4.48
C ILE A 20 -13.33 -16.47 5.71
N PHE A 21 -14.05 -15.75 6.55
CA PHE A 21 -14.67 -16.35 7.73
C PHE A 21 -15.72 -17.40 7.37
N THR A 22 -16.67 -17.08 6.49
CA THR A 22 -17.78 -17.98 6.17
C THR A 22 -17.39 -19.16 5.29
N SER A 23 -16.39 -19.00 4.43
CA SER A 23 -16.00 -20.02 3.44
C SER A 23 -14.80 -20.84 3.89
N LEU A 24 -13.87 -20.25 4.65
CA LEU A 24 -12.67 -20.95 5.13
C LEU A 24 -12.72 -21.25 6.63
N GLY A 25 -13.68 -20.68 7.37
CA GLY A 25 -13.77 -20.84 8.82
C GLY A 25 -12.69 -20.10 9.60
N ILE A 26 -11.96 -19.18 8.96
CA ILE A 26 -10.83 -18.48 9.55
C ILE A 26 -11.31 -17.11 10.07
N PRO A 27 -11.20 -16.83 11.38
CA PRO A 27 -11.50 -15.51 11.91
C PRO A 27 -10.65 -14.43 11.22
N PRO A 28 -11.22 -13.29 10.78
CA PRO A 28 -10.46 -12.26 10.09
C PRO A 28 -9.31 -11.69 10.94
N SER A 29 -9.47 -11.67 12.27
CA SER A 29 -8.47 -11.22 13.23
C SER A 29 -7.32 -12.21 13.46
N SER A 30 -7.44 -13.45 13.00
CA SER A 30 -6.39 -14.48 13.18
C SER A 30 -5.45 -14.59 11.98
N ILE A 31 -5.68 -13.83 10.90
CA ILE A 31 -4.86 -13.89 9.68
C ILE A 31 -3.87 -12.73 9.69
N PHE A 32 -2.60 -13.04 9.49
CA PHE A 32 -1.58 -12.01 9.33
C PHE A 32 -1.90 -11.09 8.13
N PRO A 33 -1.70 -9.76 8.25
CA PRO A 33 -2.03 -8.81 7.21
C PRO A 33 -1.48 -9.15 5.81
N SER A 34 -0.24 -9.62 5.75
CA SER A 34 0.44 -10.00 4.51
C SER A 34 -0.19 -11.23 3.84
N ILE A 35 -0.62 -12.22 4.64
CA ILE A 35 -1.31 -13.42 4.16
C ILE A 35 -2.69 -13.05 3.62
N LYS A 36 -3.43 -12.22 4.36
CA LYS A 36 -4.73 -11.70 3.89
C LYS A 36 -4.55 -10.95 2.57
N CYS A 37 -3.53 -10.09 2.46
CA CYS A 37 -3.21 -9.39 1.23
C CYS A 37 -2.91 -10.33 0.06
N GLY A 38 -2.11 -11.38 0.27
CA GLY A 38 -1.82 -12.38 -0.77
C GLY A 38 -3.06 -13.14 -1.24
N LEU A 39 -3.93 -13.54 -0.30
CA LEU A 39 -5.18 -14.23 -0.59
C LEU A 39 -6.16 -13.35 -1.38
N GLU A 40 -6.37 -12.11 -0.93
CA GLU A 40 -7.22 -11.15 -1.63
C GLU A 40 -6.72 -10.87 -3.04
N MET A 41 -5.41 -10.66 -3.19
CA MET A 41 -4.77 -10.46 -4.50
C MET A 41 -5.04 -11.63 -5.45
N ALA A 42 -4.86 -12.87 -4.98
CA ALA A 42 -5.09 -14.07 -5.77
C ALA A 42 -6.56 -14.23 -6.19
N ILE A 43 -7.50 -14.02 -5.26
CA ILE A 43 -8.94 -14.13 -5.53
C ILE A 43 -9.40 -13.03 -6.50
N LEU A 44 -8.97 -11.80 -6.27
CA LEU A 44 -9.29 -10.67 -7.15
C LEU A 44 -8.79 -10.93 -8.58
N ASN A 45 -7.57 -11.45 -8.73
CA ASN A 45 -7.03 -11.79 -10.04
C ASN A 45 -7.77 -12.96 -10.70
N LEU A 46 -8.15 -13.99 -9.95
CA LEU A 46 -8.94 -15.11 -10.44
C LEU A 46 -10.30 -14.64 -10.98
N LEU A 47 -10.98 -13.78 -10.25
CA LEU A 47 -12.29 -13.25 -10.63
C LEU A 47 -12.20 -12.32 -11.84
N ALA A 48 -11.19 -11.47 -11.87
CA ALA A 48 -10.86 -10.63 -13.02
C ALA A 48 -10.67 -11.51 -14.27
N SER A 49 -9.93 -12.62 -14.13
CA SER A 49 -9.69 -13.59 -15.18
C SER A 49 -10.97 -14.29 -15.66
N GLN A 50 -11.79 -14.80 -14.74
CA GLN A 50 -13.06 -15.46 -15.06
C GLN A 50 -14.04 -14.52 -15.77
N ARG A 51 -14.07 -13.24 -15.35
CA ARG A 51 -14.96 -12.21 -15.92
C ARG A 51 -14.38 -11.48 -17.12
N LYS A 52 -13.15 -11.81 -17.53
CA LYS A 52 -12.40 -11.16 -18.63
C LYS A 52 -12.38 -9.63 -18.48
N CYS A 53 -12.09 -9.16 -17.27
CA CYS A 53 -12.08 -7.74 -16.91
C CYS A 53 -10.85 -7.43 -16.05
N ARG A 54 -10.60 -6.15 -15.78
CA ARG A 54 -9.47 -5.73 -14.94
C ARG A 54 -9.77 -5.97 -13.46
N LEU A 55 -8.73 -6.21 -12.67
CA LEU A 55 -8.84 -6.27 -11.20
C LEU A 55 -9.49 -5.01 -10.62
N SER A 56 -9.12 -3.84 -11.14
CA SER A 56 -9.72 -2.55 -10.76
C SER A 56 -11.22 -2.46 -11.06
N GLU A 57 -11.71 -3.17 -12.08
CA GLU A 57 -13.15 -3.25 -12.40
C GLU A 57 -13.90 -4.18 -11.43
N ILE A 58 -13.25 -5.26 -10.95
CA ILE A 58 -13.77 -6.09 -9.86
C ILE A 58 -13.89 -5.27 -8.57
N LEU A 59 -12.84 -4.51 -8.20
CA LEU A 59 -12.84 -3.63 -7.03
C LEU A 59 -13.95 -2.57 -7.10
N ALA A 60 -14.24 -2.06 -8.30
CA ALA A 60 -15.30 -1.09 -8.52
C ALA A 60 -16.73 -1.69 -8.50
N GLY A 61 -16.86 -3.02 -8.45
CA GLY A 61 -18.16 -3.69 -8.55
C GLY A 61 -18.81 -3.55 -9.94
N SER A 62 -18.00 -3.36 -10.99
CA SER A 62 -18.51 -3.24 -12.36
C SER A 62 -19.00 -4.60 -12.86
N ASP A 63 -20.28 -4.71 -13.19
CA ASP A 63 -20.80 -5.93 -13.82
C ASP A 63 -20.45 -5.95 -15.31
N SER A 64 -19.75 -6.99 -15.75
CA SER A 64 -19.48 -7.22 -17.17
C SER A 64 -20.75 -7.55 -17.97
N PHE A 65 -21.83 -7.98 -17.30
CA PHE A 65 -23.11 -8.32 -17.93
C PHE A 65 -23.95 -7.11 -18.38
N VAL A 66 -23.69 -5.90 -17.88
CA VAL A 66 -24.38 -4.67 -18.35
C VAL A 66 -23.71 -4.10 -19.63
N ARG A 67 -22.64 -4.75 -20.14
CA ARG A 67 -21.83 -4.25 -21.25
C ARG A 67 -22.19 -4.79 -22.64
N GLU A 68 -23.27 -5.55 -22.82
CA GLU A 68 -23.65 -6.04 -24.17
C GLU A 68 -24.20 -4.94 -25.12
N GLY A 69 -24.41 -3.71 -24.64
CA GLY A 69 -25.04 -2.66 -25.45
C GLY A 69 -24.14 -1.73 -26.27
N ASN A 70 -22.85 -1.53 -25.96
CA ASN A 70 -22.03 -0.48 -26.60
C ASN A 70 -20.51 -0.74 -26.51
N LEU A 71 -20.07 -1.92 -26.94
CA LEU A 71 -18.70 -2.42 -26.76
C LEU A 71 -17.65 -1.92 -27.78
N ALA A 72 -17.96 -0.96 -28.65
CA ALA A 72 -17.01 -0.52 -29.69
C ALA A 72 -16.28 0.81 -29.41
N GLU A 73 -16.85 1.76 -28.65
CA GLU A 73 -16.30 3.13 -28.64
C GLU A 73 -15.66 3.60 -27.33
N TYR A 74 -16.01 3.04 -26.15
CA TYR A 74 -15.57 3.64 -24.88
C TYR A 74 -14.31 3.03 -24.24
N ASN A 75 -13.84 1.87 -24.69
CA ASN A 75 -12.80 1.09 -23.98
C ASN A 75 -11.50 0.81 -24.78
N LYS A 76 -11.36 1.32 -26.01
CA LYS A 76 -10.12 1.12 -26.80
C LYS A 76 -9.09 2.24 -26.68
N ASN A 77 -9.43 3.40 -26.11
CA ASN A 77 -8.55 4.59 -26.14
C ASN A 77 -8.23 5.26 -24.79
N SER A 78 -8.64 4.69 -23.64
CA SER A 78 -8.21 5.22 -22.34
C SER A 78 -6.89 4.55 -21.93
N SER A 79 -5.75 5.16 -22.23
CA SER A 79 -4.45 4.78 -21.67
C SER A 79 -4.39 5.19 -20.20
N ALA A 80 -5.06 4.44 -19.33
CA ALA A 80 -5.11 4.75 -17.92
C ALA A 80 -3.74 4.47 -17.28
N SER A 81 -3.21 5.46 -16.57
CA SER A 81 -1.93 5.34 -15.87
C SER A 81 -2.00 6.01 -14.52
N ILE A 82 -1.31 5.43 -13.53
CA ILE A 82 -1.08 6.08 -12.24
C ILE A 82 0.29 6.75 -12.22
N GLN A 83 0.42 7.83 -11.45
CA GLN A 83 1.70 8.50 -11.25
C GLN A 83 2.51 7.79 -10.17
N ILE A 84 3.81 7.65 -10.38
CA ILE A 84 4.72 6.98 -9.43
C ILE A 84 5.60 8.03 -8.74
N CYS A 85 5.78 7.89 -7.43
CA CYS A 85 6.74 8.63 -6.64
C CYS A 85 8.09 7.92 -6.70
N ALA A 86 9.15 8.62 -7.11
CA ALA A 86 10.50 8.09 -6.98
C ALA A 86 10.91 8.03 -5.51
N LEU A 87 11.73 7.05 -5.15
CA LEU A 87 12.36 6.95 -3.83
C LEU A 87 13.85 7.27 -3.98
N VAL A 88 14.33 8.19 -3.15
CA VAL A 88 15.72 8.66 -3.16
C VAL A 88 16.30 8.47 -1.78
N ASP A 89 17.43 7.77 -1.70
CA ASP A 89 18.19 7.70 -0.47
C ASP A 89 18.98 9.00 -0.24
N CYS A 90 19.22 9.34 1.01
CA CYS A 90 19.93 10.56 1.38
C CYS A 90 21.44 10.33 1.57
N ASN A 91 22.01 9.23 1.06
CA ASN A 91 23.44 8.96 1.19
C ASN A 91 24.28 9.86 0.27
N GLY A 92 25.47 10.26 0.75
CA GLY A 92 26.39 11.15 0.02
C GLY A 92 26.33 12.61 0.44
N THR A 93 26.91 13.49 -0.36
CA THR A 93 26.89 14.96 -0.17
C THR A 93 25.57 15.57 -0.65
N PRO A 94 25.19 16.78 -0.17
CA PRO A 94 24.00 17.49 -0.66
C PRO A 94 23.95 17.63 -2.19
N MET A 95 25.10 17.85 -2.84
CA MET A 95 25.17 17.97 -4.30
C MET A 95 24.92 16.64 -5.00
N GLU A 96 25.49 15.54 -4.51
CA GLU A 96 25.28 14.20 -5.09
C GLU A 96 23.80 13.79 -5.05
N VAL A 97 23.12 14.04 -3.92
CA VAL A 97 21.69 13.78 -3.80
C VAL A 97 20.88 14.68 -4.75
N ALA A 98 21.24 15.97 -4.87
CA ALA A 98 20.58 16.88 -5.79
C ALA A 98 20.74 16.45 -7.27
N LEU A 99 21.93 15.95 -7.65
CA LEU A 99 22.16 15.38 -8.98
C LEU A 99 21.35 14.10 -9.21
N ALA A 100 21.21 13.24 -8.20
CA ALA A 100 20.36 12.06 -8.29
C ALA A 100 18.89 12.44 -8.50
N VAL A 101 18.38 13.44 -7.77
CA VAL A 101 17.02 13.97 -7.99
C VAL A 101 16.89 14.58 -9.40
N THR A 102 17.88 15.32 -9.87
CA THR A 102 17.88 15.92 -11.22
C THR A 102 17.73 14.85 -12.31
N LYS A 103 18.40 13.70 -12.17
CA LYS A 103 18.26 12.57 -13.09
C LYS A 103 16.82 12.03 -13.11
N LEU A 104 16.23 11.83 -11.93
CA LEU A 104 14.84 11.35 -11.82
C LEU A 104 13.84 12.34 -12.44
N VAL A 105 14.06 13.65 -12.27
CA VAL A 105 13.24 14.67 -12.94
C VAL A 105 13.37 14.57 -14.46
N ALA A 106 14.59 14.38 -14.97
CA ALA A 106 14.83 14.19 -16.40
C ALA A 106 14.20 12.89 -16.95
N GLU A 107 14.05 11.86 -16.12
CA GLU A 107 13.32 10.63 -16.42
C GLU A 107 11.78 10.81 -16.40
N GLY A 108 11.28 11.98 -15.98
CA GLY A 108 9.86 12.33 -15.99
C GLY A 108 9.15 12.15 -14.64
N PHE A 109 9.87 11.94 -13.53
CA PHE A 109 9.26 11.97 -12.19
C PHE A 109 8.84 13.39 -11.79
N THR A 110 7.58 13.55 -11.39
CA THR A 110 7.06 14.82 -10.85
C THR A 110 7.02 14.88 -9.33
N THR A 111 7.28 13.75 -8.67
CA THR A 111 7.29 13.63 -7.20
C THR A 111 8.44 12.71 -6.79
N VAL A 112 9.25 13.19 -5.85
CA VAL A 112 10.33 12.41 -5.23
C VAL A 112 10.12 12.34 -3.72
N LYS A 113 10.40 11.19 -3.11
CA LYS A 113 10.43 10.98 -1.67
C LYS A 113 11.86 10.75 -1.22
N LEU A 114 12.33 11.58 -0.30
CA LEU A 114 13.65 11.47 0.32
C LEU A 114 13.54 10.89 1.72
N LYS A 115 14.41 9.93 2.05
CA LYS A 115 14.60 9.53 3.43
C LYS A 115 15.35 10.63 4.19
N VAL A 116 14.95 10.93 5.41
CA VAL A 116 15.62 11.88 6.33
C VAL A 116 15.76 11.23 7.70
N GLY A 117 16.47 11.87 8.64
CA GLY A 117 16.72 11.29 9.97
C GLY A 117 17.77 10.17 9.96
N ARG A 118 18.51 10.04 8.86
CA ARG A 118 19.64 9.10 8.71
C ARG A 118 21.01 9.81 8.85
N ARG A 119 21.04 11.14 8.82
CA ARG A 119 22.25 11.96 8.97
C ARG A 119 22.51 12.33 10.43
N GLY A 120 23.64 13.00 10.68
CA GLY A 120 24.08 13.36 12.03
C GLY A 120 23.13 14.35 12.72
N SER A 121 22.43 15.19 11.95
CA SER A 121 21.51 16.19 12.48
C SER A 121 20.34 16.53 11.55
N PRO A 122 19.19 16.99 12.11
CA PRO A 122 18.10 17.62 11.37
C PRO A 122 18.55 18.77 10.44
N THR A 123 19.58 19.51 10.86
CA THR A 123 20.18 20.60 10.08
C THR A 123 20.83 20.09 8.79
N GLU A 124 21.55 18.96 8.84
CA GLU A 124 22.15 18.34 7.65
C GLU A 124 21.09 17.81 6.69
N ASP A 125 20.03 17.17 7.20
CA ASP A 125 18.90 16.71 6.38
C ASP A 125 18.23 17.89 5.66
N ALA A 126 18.01 19.01 6.35
CA ALA A 126 17.44 20.21 5.74
C ALA A 126 18.37 20.82 4.67
N ALA A 127 19.70 20.81 4.90
CA ALA A 127 20.67 21.34 3.94
C ALA A 127 20.66 20.59 2.60
N VAL A 128 20.44 19.26 2.62
CA VAL A 128 20.26 18.45 1.41
C VAL A 128 19.04 18.93 0.62
N LEU A 129 17.92 19.19 1.30
CA LEU A 129 16.69 19.62 0.65
C LEU A 129 16.77 21.03 0.09
N HIS A 130 17.46 21.95 0.79
CA HIS A 130 17.81 23.26 0.23
C HIS A 130 18.61 23.09 -1.06
N LYS A 131 19.62 22.20 -1.07
CA LYS A 131 20.42 21.97 -2.26
C LYS A 131 19.63 21.38 -3.43
N ILE A 132 18.68 20.49 -3.14
CA ILE A 132 17.75 19.97 -4.14
C ILE A 132 16.90 21.11 -4.70
N ARG A 133 16.31 21.97 -3.86
CA ARG A 133 15.49 23.11 -4.32
C ARG A 133 16.29 24.11 -5.15
N GLU A 134 17.54 24.38 -4.81
CA GLU A 134 18.43 25.19 -5.65
C GLU A 134 18.64 24.58 -7.05
N THR A 135 18.68 23.25 -7.14
CA THR A 135 19.06 22.54 -8.37
C THR A 135 17.86 22.28 -9.28
N VAL A 136 16.73 21.82 -8.73
CA VAL A 136 15.54 21.42 -9.52
C VAL A 136 14.34 22.36 -9.37
N GLY A 137 14.46 23.38 -8.51
CA GLY A 137 13.41 24.36 -8.26
C GLY A 137 12.17 23.77 -7.57
N TYR A 138 11.03 24.43 -7.81
CA TYR A 138 9.75 24.15 -7.16
C TYR A 138 8.70 23.50 -8.08
N GLN A 139 9.12 23.02 -9.26
CA GLN A 139 8.21 22.42 -10.24
C GLN A 139 7.82 20.97 -9.89
N ILE A 140 8.60 20.30 -9.05
CA ILE A 140 8.31 18.96 -8.55
C ILE A 140 7.89 18.97 -7.09
N ASN A 141 7.07 17.99 -6.72
CA ASN A 141 6.75 17.70 -5.33
C ASN A 141 7.93 17.01 -4.67
N ILE A 142 8.27 17.46 -3.46
CA ILE A 142 9.24 16.78 -2.59
C ILE A 142 8.51 16.32 -1.35
N ARG A 143 8.60 15.03 -1.07
CA ARG A 143 8.20 14.39 0.18
C ARG A 143 9.44 14.03 0.95
N VAL A 144 9.36 14.05 2.27
CA VAL A 144 10.42 13.53 3.14
C VAL A 144 9.85 12.50 4.09
N ASP A 145 10.65 11.54 4.49
CA ASP A 145 10.22 10.42 5.31
C ASP A 145 11.28 10.15 6.38
N ALA A 146 10.89 10.41 7.63
CA ALA A 146 11.78 10.31 8.77
C ALA A 146 11.70 8.95 9.48
N ASN A 147 10.77 8.07 9.10
CA ASN A 147 10.52 6.76 9.72
C ASN A 147 10.61 6.81 11.26
N GLN A 148 9.96 7.81 11.86
CA GLN A 148 9.90 8.02 13.31
C GLN A 148 11.25 8.17 14.02
N LYS A 149 12.33 8.51 13.29
CA LYS A 149 13.71 8.55 13.83
C LYS A 149 14.02 9.77 14.69
N TRP A 150 13.19 10.82 14.68
CA TRP A 150 13.45 12.01 15.47
C TRP A 150 12.68 12.02 16.80
N THR A 151 13.32 12.62 17.81
CA THR A 151 12.58 13.16 18.96
C THR A 151 11.77 14.37 18.51
N TYR A 152 10.81 14.78 19.34
CA TYR A 152 10.00 15.96 19.07
C TYR A 152 10.83 17.23 18.84
N GLU A 153 11.89 17.45 19.63
CA GLU A 153 12.78 18.61 19.53
C GLU A 153 13.56 18.60 18.20
N ARG A 154 14.09 17.43 17.81
CA ARG A 154 14.80 17.25 16.54
C ARG A 154 13.89 17.43 15.34
N ALA A 155 12.66 16.93 15.42
CA ALA A 155 11.66 17.16 14.39
C ALA A 155 11.35 18.66 14.24
N LEU A 156 11.16 19.40 15.35
CA LEU A 156 10.96 20.85 15.31
C LEU A 156 12.16 21.60 14.75
N GLU A 157 13.38 21.18 15.07
CA GLU A 157 14.60 21.73 14.49
C GLU A 157 14.57 21.60 12.96
N PHE A 158 14.32 20.41 12.43
CA PHE A 158 14.12 20.18 10.99
C PHE A 158 13.01 21.09 10.45
N GLY A 159 11.86 21.09 11.12
CA GLY A 159 10.68 21.81 10.69
C GLY A 159 10.91 23.31 10.54
N SER A 160 11.68 23.91 11.46
CA SER A 160 12.05 25.34 11.40
C SER A 160 12.83 25.70 10.14
N ARG A 161 13.65 24.77 9.62
CA ARG A 161 14.51 24.96 8.44
C ARG A 161 13.82 24.55 7.13
N ALA A 162 12.78 23.74 7.22
CA ALA A 162 12.08 23.20 6.06
C ALA A 162 10.84 24.00 5.62
N LYS A 163 10.41 25.00 6.40
CA LYS A 163 9.23 25.83 6.09
C LYS A 163 9.22 26.43 4.67
N SER A 164 10.36 26.92 4.18
CA SER A 164 10.48 27.53 2.85
C SER A 164 10.64 26.52 1.70
N LEU A 165 10.79 25.23 2.01
CA LEU A 165 11.06 24.19 1.02
C LEU A 165 9.80 23.70 0.29
N ARG A 166 8.60 24.11 0.73
CA ARG A 166 7.31 23.69 0.16
C ARG A 166 7.25 22.17 -0.01
N LEU A 167 7.50 21.45 1.07
CA LEU A 167 7.34 19.99 1.08
C LEU A 167 5.87 19.65 0.87
N GLN A 168 5.59 18.61 0.07
CA GLN A 168 4.22 18.11 -0.07
C GLN A 168 3.74 17.51 1.26
N TYR A 169 4.63 16.78 1.93
CA TYR A 169 4.49 16.37 3.32
C TYR A 169 5.83 15.88 3.90
N ILE A 170 5.89 15.86 5.22
CA ILE A 170 6.82 15.04 6.00
C ILE A 170 6.09 13.82 6.58
N GLU A 171 6.58 12.64 6.22
CA GLU A 171 6.07 11.35 6.67
C GLU A 171 6.73 10.97 7.99
N GLU A 172 5.89 10.72 9.01
CA GLU A 172 6.27 10.12 10.29
C GLU A 172 7.47 10.79 10.97
N PRO A 173 7.42 12.12 11.25
CA PRO A 173 8.52 12.84 11.87
C PRO A 173 8.90 12.31 13.26
N VAL A 174 7.92 11.79 14.01
CA VAL A 174 8.05 11.31 15.39
C VAL A 174 7.17 10.08 15.61
N ASN A 175 7.50 9.24 16.60
CA ASN A 175 6.75 8.03 16.92
C ASN A 175 5.44 8.29 17.70
N SER A 176 5.42 9.34 18.53
CA SER A 176 4.30 9.63 19.43
C SER A 176 3.15 10.36 18.72
N VAL A 177 1.94 9.81 18.78
CA VAL A 177 0.70 10.44 18.25
C VAL A 177 0.50 11.86 18.82
N ASN A 178 0.72 12.05 20.12
CA ASN A 178 0.58 13.36 20.74
C ASN A 178 1.59 14.37 20.18
N ASP A 179 2.81 13.90 19.91
CA ASP A 179 3.86 14.77 19.39
C ASP A 179 3.71 15.03 17.89
N LEU A 180 3.08 14.12 17.13
CA LEU A 180 2.65 14.38 15.75
C LEU A 180 1.69 15.57 15.67
N ILE A 181 0.68 15.62 16.54
CA ILE A 181 -0.29 16.74 16.58
C ILE A 181 0.40 18.04 16.99
N LYS A 182 1.18 18.03 18.08
CA LYS A 182 1.96 19.20 18.50
C LYS A 182 2.92 19.68 17.41
N PHE A 183 3.55 18.74 16.69
CA PHE A 183 4.45 19.06 15.59
C PHE A 183 3.71 19.75 14.45
N CYS A 184 2.52 19.28 14.07
CA CYS A 184 1.67 19.96 13.09
C CYS A 184 1.39 21.41 13.50
N GLU A 185 0.97 21.63 14.74
CA GLU A 185 0.61 22.95 15.27
C GLU A 185 1.82 23.91 15.34
N LYS A 186 2.99 23.43 15.77
CA LYS A 186 4.19 24.26 15.95
C LYS A 186 4.96 24.50 14.66
N SER A 187 5.11 23.47 13.82
CA SER A 187 5.86 23.57 12.57
C SER A 187 5.05 24.17 11.44
N GLY A 188 3.72 23.94 11.41
CA GLY A 188 2.86 24.28 10.28
C GLY A 188 3.19 23.48 9.01
N LEU A 189 4.02 22.44 9.09
CA LEU A 189 4.35 21.59 7.95
C LEU A 189 3.27 20.51 7.75
N PRO A 190 2.96 20.17 6.49
CA PRO A 190 2.07 19.06 6.18
C PRO A 190 2.69 17.72 6.62
N VAL A 191 1.92 16.89 7.34
CA VAL A 191 2.34 15.59 7.84
C VAL A 191 1.62 14.45 7.12
N ALA A 192 2.33 13.39 6.81
CA ALA A 192 1.78 12.10 6.37
C ALA A 192 1.98 11.02 7.44
N LEU A 193 1.05 10.09 7.50
CA LEU A 193 1.11 8.92 8.40
C LEU A 193 1.40 7.65 7.60
N ASP A 194 2.24 6.79 8.14
CA ASP A 194 2.62 5.46 7.65
C ASP A 194 2.63 4.47 8.83
N GLU A 195 3.73 4.38 9.59
CA GLU A 195 3.83 3.44 10.73
C GLU A 195 2.76 3.70 11.81
N THR A 196 2.27 4.93 11.97
CA THR A 196 1.17 5.26 12.87
C THR A 196 -0.13 4.54 12.49
N ILE A 197 -0.38 4.34 11.19
CA ILE A 197 -1.54 3.58 10.70
C ILE A 197 -1.29 2.07 10.83
N ASP A 198 -0.07 1.63 10.47
CA ASP A 198 0.33 0.22 10.53
C ASP A 198 0.20 -0.36 11.96
N ASN A 199 0.46 0.47 12.98
CA ASN A 199 0.37 0.08 14.38
C ASN A 199 -1.07 0.05 14.96
N LEU A 200 -2.09 0.45 14.19
CA LEU A 200 -3.49 0.39 14.64
C LEU A 200 -4.00 -1.05 14.66
N LYS A 201 -4.23 -1.59 15.87
CA LYS A 201 -4.82 -2.92 16.06
C LYS A 201 -6.35 -2.88 16.03
N GLY A 202 -7.00 -3.95 15.57
CA GLY A 202 -8.46 -4.09 15.60
C GLY A 202 -9.16 -3.26 14.52
N ASP A 203 -10.35 -2.71 14.81
CA ASP A 203 -11.08 -1.87 13.86
C ASP A 203 -10.35 -0.52 13.67
N VAL A 204 -9.79 -0.35 12.46
CA VAL A 204 -8.94 0.78 12.10
C VAL A 204 -9.76 2.05 11.89
N ILE A 205 -10.96 1.95 11.28
CA ILE A 205 -11.70 3.12 10.79
C ILE A 205 -12.14 4.07 11.91
N PRO A 206 -12.73 3.61 13.04
CA PRO A 206 -13.05 4.48 14.17
C PRO A 206 -11.81 5.17 14.74
N LYS A 207 -10.67 4.47 14.76
CA LYS A 207 -9.41 4.99 15.32
C LYS A 207 -8.77 6.05 14.44
N LEU A 208 -9.04 6.05 13.13
CA LEU A 208 -8.53 7.09 12.24
C LEU A 208 -9.08 8.48 12.59
N HIS A 209 -10.24 8.57 13.27
CA HIS A 209 -10.83 9.85 13.66
C HIS A 209 -9.95 10.69 14.61
N GLN A 210 -8.98 10.09 15.31
CA GLN A 210 -8.01 10.86 16.08
C GLN A 210 -7.03 11.67 15.21
N PHE A 211 -6.94 11.35 13.91
CA PHE A 211 -6.02 11.97 12.95
C PHE A 211 -6.69 12.95 11.99
N VAL A 212 -7.88 13.47 12.33
CA VAL A 212 -8.61 14.44 11.49
C VAL A 212 -7.92 15.80 11.39
N HIS A 213 -6.97 16.10 12.27
CA HIS A 213 -6.23 17.38 12.30
C HIS A 213 -5.79 17.83 10.89
N PRO A 214 -5.99 19.12 10.51
CA PRO A 214 -5.75 19.60 9.15
C PRO A 214 -4.28 19.57 8.73
N GLY A 215 -3.36 19.61 9.70
CA GLY A 215 -1.92 19.42 9.44
C GLY A 215 -1.55 17.99 9.02
N ILE A 216 -2.41 17.00 9.28
CA ILE A 216 -2.25 15.64 8.77
C ILE A 216 -2.93 15.60 7.39
N VAL A 217 -2.14 15.58 6.33
CA VAL A 217 -2.62 15.77 4.96
C VAL A 217 -2.64 14.50 4.11
N ALA A 218 -1.97 13.43 4.55
CA ALA A 218 -1.88 12.20 3.78
C ALA A 218 -1.78 10.95 4.66
N LEU A 219 -2.27 9.83 4.11
CA LEU A 219 -2.14 8.49 4.66
C LEU A 219 -1.40 7.64 3.62
N VAL A 220 -0.25 7.09 4.03
CA VAL A 220 0.52 6.10 3.28
C VAL A 220 -0.05 4.73 3.64
N ILE A 221 -0.47 3.98 2.62
CA ILE A 221 -1.24 2.76 2.78
C ILE A 221 -0.49 1.64 2.09
N LYS A 222 0.03 0.71 2.88
CA LYS A 222 0.70 -0.50 2.40
C LYS A 222 -0.27 -1.68 2.53
N PRO A 223 -0.89 -2.18 1.45
CA PRO A 223 -1.91 -3.23 1.54
C PRO A 223 -1.42 -4.49 2.28
N SER A 224 -0.14 -4.86 2.10
CA SER A 224 0.51 -5.98 2.79
C SER A 224 0.63 -5.79 4.31
N VAL A 225 0.58 -4.55 4.81
CA VAL A 225 0.70 -4.23 6.24
C VAL A 225 -0.66 -3.94 6.87
N VAL A 226 -1.54 -3.23 6.18
CA VAL A 226 -2.86 -2.85 6.72
C VAL A 226 -3.92 -3.95 6.62
N GLY A 227 -3.59 -5.09 6.02
CA GLY A 227 -4.45 -6.27 6.00
C GLY A 227 -5.30 -6.42 4.75
N GLY A 228 -4.68 -6.20 3.60
CA GLY A 228 -5.24 -6.47 2.28
C GLY A 228 -5.82 -5.27 1.56
N PHE A 229 -6.36 -5.56 0.38
CA PHE A 229 -7.00 -4.61 -0.54
C PHE A 229 -8.28 -4.05 0.06
N GLU A 230 -9.03 -4.88 0.79
CA GLU A 230 -10.24 -4.45 1.50
C GLU A 230 -9.93 -3.35 2.52
N ASN A 231 -9.01 -3.61 3.44
CA ASN A 231 -8.65 -2.63 4.47
C ASN A 231 -8.01 -1.40 3.85
N ALA A 232 -7.11 -1.57 2.88
CA ALA A 232 -6.51 -0.46 2.14
C ALA A 232 -7.56 0.43 1.47
N ALA A 233 -8.59 -0.15 0.85
CA ALA A 233 -9.68 0.59 0.23
C ALA A 233 -10.53 1.35 1.26
N HIS A 234 -10.82 0.75 2.42
CA HIS A 234 -11.54 1.42 3.50
C HIS A 234 -10.76 2.60 4.08
N ILE A 235 -9.45 2.42 4.33
CA ILE A 235 -8.57 3.49 4.83
C ILE A 235 -8.46 4.62 3.79
N ALA A 236 -8.27 4.28 2.51
CA ALA A 236 -8.21 5.26 1.43
C ALA A 236 -9.52 6.07 1.30
N LYS A 237 -10.68 5.40 1.37
CA LYS A 237 -11.98 6.07 1.36
C LYS A 237 -12.14 7.00 2.56
N TRP A 238 -11.75 6.56 3.75
CA TRP A 238 -11.78 7.41 4.95
C TRP A 238 -10.90 8.65 4.76
N ALA A 239 -9.67 8.49 4.26
CA ALA A 239 -8.75 9.58 4.01
C ALA A 239 -9.35 10.63 3.06
N GLN A 240 -9.88 10.19 1.92
CA GLN A 240 -10.49 11.06 0.91
C GLN A 240 -11.72 11.81 1.43
N MET A 241 -12.56 11.13 2.21
CA MET A 241 -13.72 11.77 2.86
C MET A 241 -13.31 12.89 3.84
N HIS A 242 -12.13 12.78 4.44
CA HIS A 242 -11.55 13.78 5.36
C HIS A 242 -10.54 14.72 4.70
N ASP A 243 -10.59 14.87 3.36
CA ASP A 243 -9.72 15.77 2.60
C ASP A 243 -8.21 15.46 2.74
N LYS A 244 -7.87 14.16 2.92
CA LYS A 244 -6.50 13.67 3.01
C LYS A 244 -6.14 12.85 1.77
N MET A 245 -4.91 12.99 1.31
CA MET A 245 -4.37 12.21 0.20
C MET A 245 -4.20 10.74 0.63
N ALA A 246 -4.67 9.80 -0.19
CA ALA A 246 -4.43 8.37 0.00
C ALA A 246 -3.30 7.92 -0.93
N VAL A 247 -2.17 7.48 -0.36
CA VAL A 247 -0.99 7.05 -1.12
C VAL A 247 -0.82 5.55 -0.97
N ILE A 248 -1.24 4.78 -1.97
CA ILE A 248 -0.87 3.36 -2.06
C ILE A 248 0.66 3.24 -2.21
N SER A 249 1.29 2.48 -1.34
CA SER A 249 2.74 2.32 -1.26
C SER A 249 3.14 0.85 -1.20
N SER A 250 4.31 0.54 -1.73
CA SER A 250 4.93 -0.78 -1.66
C SER A 250 5.74 -0.97 -0.38
N ALA A 251 5.78 -2.20 0.13
CA ALA A 251 6.71 -2.71 1.14
C ALA A 251 7.68 -3.71 0.48
N TYR A 252 8.33 -3.29 -0.60
CA TYR A 252 9.26 -4.09 -1.42
C TYR A 252 8.61 -5.27 -2.18
N GLU A 253 7.39 -5.08 -2.68
CA GLU A 253 6.75 -6.11 -3.50
C GLU A 253 7.52 -6.43 -4.79
N SER A 254 7.40 -7.69 -5.22
CA SER A 254 7.80 -8.13 -6.56
C SER A 254 6.89 -7.55 -7.64
N SER A 255 7.21 -7.79 -8.92
CA SER A 255 6.37 -7.33 -10.04
C SER A 255 4.91 -7.81 -9.95
N VAL A 256 4.65 -8.97 -9.33
CA VAL A 256 3.28 -9.48 -9.10
C VAL A 256 2.49 -8.61 -8.13
N GLY A 257 3.11 -8.24 -7.01
CA GLY A 257 2.48 -7.37 -6.03
C GLY A 257 2.30 -5.96 -6.58
N LEU A 258 3.34 -5.40 -7.23
CA LEU A 258 3.29 -4.07 -7.84
C LEU A 258 2.20 -3.96 -8.91
N ALA A 259 2.08 -4.94 -9.79
CA ALA A 259 1.02 -4.96 -10.81
C ALA A 259 -0.38 -4.93 -10.19
N SER A 260 -0.57 -5.64 -9.08
CA SER A 260 -1.84 -5.64 -8.34
C SER A 260 -2.07 -4.32 -7.61
N TYR A 261 -1.02 -3.71 -7.05
CA TYR A 261 -1.11 -2.41 -6.37
C TYR A 261 -1.38 -1.27 -7.35
N ILE A 262 -0.93 -1.37 -8.61
CA ILE A 262 -1.30 -0.42 -9.67
C ILE A 262 -2.81 -0.44 -9.92
N GLN A 263 -3.42 -1.63 -9.96
CA GLN A 263 -4.87 -1.76 -10.11
C GLN A 263 -5.63 -1.17 -8.91
N LEU A 264 -5.13 -1.37 -7.69
CA LEU A 264 -5.70 -0.78 -6.48
C LEU A 264 -5.56 0.75 -6.46
N ALA A 265 -4.38 1.28 -6.78
CA ALA A 265 -4.11 2.70 -6.86
C ALA A 265 -5.04 3.38 -7.88
N HIS A 266 -5.20 2.79 -9.06
CA HIS A 266 -6.16 3.29 -10.06
C HIS A 266 -7.61 3.31 -9.55
N TYR A 267 -8.02 2.26 -8.84
CA TYR A 267 -9.33 2.23 -8.19
C TYR A 267 -9.45 3.37 -7.15
N VAL A 268 -8.44 3.58 -6.32
CA VAL A 268 -8.40 4.63 -5.30
C VAL A 268 -8.47 6.03 -5.91
N ASP A 269 -7.75 6.29 -7.00
CA ASP A 269 -7.78 7.57 -7.73
C ASP A 269 -9.16 7.85 -8.34
N LYS A 270 -9.80 6.81 -8.89
CA LYS A 270 -11.18 6.92 -9.38
C LYS A 270 -12.16 7.24 -8.26
N GLN A 271 -12.03 6.60 -7.10
CA GLN A 271 -12.87 6.92 -5.93
C GLN A 271 -12.63 8.35 -5.44
N ASN A 272 -11.38 8.82 -5.41
CA ASN A 272 -11.07 10.20 -5.03
C ASN A 272 -11.77 11.23 -5.94
N SER A 273 -11.78 10.95 -7.24
CA SER A 273 -12.43 11.79 -8.24
C SER A 273 -13.95 11.87 -8.02
N ILE A 274 -14.57 10.76 -7.62
CA ILE A 274 -16.00 10.70 -7.28
C ILE A 274 -16.27 11.50 -6.00
N VAL A 275 -15.50 11.24 -4.93
CA VAL A 275 -15.63 11.94 -3.64
C VAL A 275 -15.47 13.45 -3.82
N SER A 276 -14.50 13.90 -4.60
CA SER A 276 -14.25 15.33 -4.85
C SER A 276 -15.42 16.00 -5.56
N ARG A 277 -16.02 15.34 -6.56
CA ARG A 277 -17.24 15.81 -7.24
C ARG A 277 -18.43 15.92 -6.28
N ILE A 278 -18.62 14.93 -5.41
CA ILE A 278 -19.71 14.94 -4.42
C ILE A 278 -19.52 16.09 -3.42
N LYS A 279 -18.28 16.39 -3.04
CA LYS A 279 -17.95 17.44 -2.07
C LYS A 279 -17.88 18.85 -2.66
N ASN A 280 -18.06 19.03 -3.98
CA ASN A 280 -17.86 20.31 -4.69
C ASN A 280 -16.54 21.01 -4.32
N LYS A 281 -15.46 20.22 -4.16
CA LYS A 281 -14.11 20.73 -3.89
C LYS A 281 -13.18 20.34 -5.02
N ASP A 282 -12.21 21.20 -5.30
CA ASP A 282 -11.08 20.82 -6.14
C ASP A 282 -10.35 19.63 -5.49
N THR A 283 -9.99 18.65 -6.31
CA THR A 283 -9.28 17.45 -5.85
C THR A 283 -7.96 17.87 -5.20
N CYS A 284 -7.62 17.30 -4.04
CA CYS A 284 -6.21 17.19 -3.63
C CYS A 284 -5.54 16.42 -4.78
N GLY A 285 -4.69 17.10 -5.58
CA GLY A 285 -4.33 16.68 -6.94
C GLY A 285 -3.86 15.21 -7.07
N VAL A 286 -3.79 14.71 -8.31
CA VAL A 286 -3.47 13.30 -8.61
C VAL A 286 -2.32 12.77 -7.74
N ALA A 287 -2.59 11.72 -6.98
CA ALA A 287 -1.62 11.15 -6.06
C ALA A 287 -0.46 10.51 -6.84
N SER A 288 0.77 10.81 -6.44
CA SER A 288 1.92 9.99 -6.84
C SER A 288 2.08 8.84 -5.85
N HIS A 289 1.94 7.60 -6.31
CA HIS A 289 1.93 6.40 -5.48
C HIS A 289 3.34 5.91 -5.15
N GLY A 290 3.53 5.36 -3.95
CA GLY A 290 4.82 4.92 -3.42
C GLY A 290 5.26 3.56 -3.97
N LEU A 291 5.22 3.35 -5.28
CA LEU A 291 5.61 2.10 -5.94
C LEU A 291 7.02 2.16 -6.56
N GLY A 292 7.85 3.09 -6.06
CA GLY A 292 9.19 3.38 -6.56
C GLY A 292 10.24 2.29 -6.30
N THR A 293 9.89 1.21 -5.59
CA THR A 293 10.82 0.09 -5.33
C THR A 293 10.92 -0.91 -6.50
N TYR A 294 10.23 -0.67 -7.61
CA TYR A 294 10.19 -1.57 -8.79
C TYR A 294 11.56 -1.92 -9.38
N GLN A 295 12.60 -1.12 -9.13
CA GLN A 295 13.98 -1.39 -9.58
C GLN A 295 14.90 -1.96 -8.49
N TRP A 296 14.43 -2.08 -7.25
CA TRP A 296 15.31 -2.40 -6.11
C TRP A 296 15.61 -3.89 -6.00
N LEU A 297 14.72 -4.75 -6.48
CA LEU A 297 14.95 -6.19 -6.51
C LEU A 297 15.85 -6.54 -7.70
N ARG A 298 17.02 -7.13 -7.42
CA ARG A 298 17.95 -7.62 -8.45
C ARG A 298 17.26 -8.62 -9.38
N GLU A 299 16.50 -9.54 -8.78
CA GLU A 299 15.77 -10.60 -9.46
C GLU A 299 14.28 -10.52 -9.11
N ASP A 300 13.43 -11.04 -9.99
CA ASP A 300 11.98 -11.07 -9.79
C ASP A 300 11.47 -12.52 -9.72
N VAL A 301 10.28 -12.70 -9.15
CA VAL A 301 9.63 -14.02 -9.05
C VAL A 301 9.07 -14.49 -10.40
N SER A 302 8.94 -13.57 -11.36
CA SER A 302 8.52 -13.82 -12.73
C SER A 302 9.71 -13.79 -13.69
N GLU A 303 9.51 -14.34 -14.90
CA GLU A 303 10.53 -14.25 -15.97
C GLU A 303 10.66 -12.85 -16.57
N GLN A 304 9.60 -12.05 -16.50
CA GLN A 304 9.56 -10.69 -17.02
C GLN A 304 9.30 -9.72 -15.87
N LYS A 305 10.07 -8.63 -15.79
CA LYS A 305 9.79 -7.55 -14.84
C LYS A 305 8.64 -6.69 -15.35
N LEU A 306 7.80 -6.24 -14.43
CA LEU A 306 6.80 -5.22 -14.69
C LEU A 306 7.50 -3.94 -15.17
N LYS A 307 6.97 -3.33 -16.23
CA LYS A 307 7.50 -2.09 -16.78
C LYS A 307 6.81 -0.90 -16.14
N ILE A 308 7.61 0.08 -15.73
CA ILE A 308 7.17 1.42 -15.37
C ILE A 308 7.95 2.35 -16.28
N HIS A 309 7.25 3.18 -17.04
CA HIS A 309 7.85 3.95 -18.12
C HIS A 309 7.16 5.30 -18.29
N ILE A 310 7.75 6.15 -19.14
CA ILE A 310 7.16 7.43 -19.51
C ILE A 310 5.83 7.17 -20.22
N THR A 311 4.78 7.77 -19.71
CA THR A 311 3.44 7.70 -20.30
C THR A 311 3.41 8.43 -21.64
N PRO A 312 2.82 7.84 -22.71
CA PRO A 312 2.77 8.47 -24.03
C PRO A 312 2.08 9.84 -24.01
N LEU A 313 1.12 10.01 -23.11
CA LEU A 313 0.40 11.25 -22.86
C LEU A 313 1.01 11.98 -21.65
N GLY A 314 1.96 12.87 -21.92
CA GLY A 314 2.39 13.87 -20.93
C GLY A 314 3.85 13.81 -20.50
N GLY A 315 4.66 12.86 -21.00
CA GLY A 315 6.10 12.84 -20.72
C GLY A 315 6.45 12.57 -19.25
N ARG A 316 5.49 12.07 -18.47
CA ARG A 316 5.65 11.76 -17.05
C ARG A 316 5.78 10.26 -16.85
N ILE A 317 6.64 9.87 -15.93
CA ILE A 317 6.74 8.46 -15.58
C ILE A 317 5.50 8.00 -14.82
N GLY A 318 4.98 6.84 -15.23
CA GLY A 318 3.78 6.27 -14.65
C GLY A 318 3.73 4.77 -14.90
N ALA A 319 2.75 4.12 -14.28
CA ALA A 319 2.49 2.71 -14.52
C ALA A 319 1.16 2.56 -15.27
N SER A 320 1.18 1.87 -16.40
CA SER A 320 -0.02 1.58 -17.19
C SER A 320 -0.89 0.54 -16.48
N VAL A 321 -2.18 0.84 -16.37
CA VAL A 321 -3.18 -0.08 -15.82
C VAL A 321 -3.39 -1.25 -16.78
N GLU A 322 -3.32 -1.03 -18.09
CA GLU A 322 -3.42 -2.07 -19.12
C GLU A 322 -2.22 -3.03 -19.08
N GLU A 323 -0.99 -2.51 -18.97
CA GLU A 323 0.20 -3.35 -18.89
C GLU A 323 0.22 -4.16 -17.59
N ALA A 324 -0.12 -3.55 -16.45
CA ALA A 324 -0.23 -4.26 -15.18
C ALA A 324 -1.30 -5.37 -15.24
N HIS A 325 -2.43 -5.12 -15.89
CA HIS A 325 -3.46 -6.14 -16.11
C HIS A 325 -2.95 -7.28 -17.00
N SER A 326 -2.34 -6.93 -18.14
CA SER A 326 -1.76 -7.92 -19.06
C SER A 326 -0.69 -8.77 -18.39
N TYR A 327 0.14 -8.15 -17.56
CA TYR A 327 1.17 -8.81 -16.76
C TYR A 327 0.58 -9.87 -15.81
N LEU A 328 -0.50 -9.53 -15.09
CA LEU A 328 -1.17 -10.46 -14.17
C LEU A 328 -1.86 -11.62 -14.91
N HIS A 329 -2.37 -11.37 -16.12
CA HIS A 329 -3.01 -12.39 -16.96
C HIS A 329 -2.03 -13.36 -17.62
N HIS A 330 -0.84 -12.87 -17.99
CA HIS A 330 0.20 -13.66 -18.65
C HIS A 330 1.35 -13.96 -17.69
N LEU A 331 1.05 -14.07 -16.39
CA LEU A 331 2.03 -14.28 -15.35
C LEU A 331 2.79 -15.59 -15.57
N ASN A 332 4.07 -15.49 -15.93
CA ASN A 332 4.97 -16.64 -16.00
C ASN A 332 5.95 -16.62 -14.83
N ILE A 333 5.71 -17.51 -13.88
CA ILE A 333 6.52 -17.65 -12.67
C ILE A 333 7.83 -18.35 -13.00
N ASN A 334 8.94 -17.72 -12.62
CA ASN A 334 10.26 -18.28 -12.80
C ASN A 334 10.54 -19.36 -11.74
N LYS A 335 10.24 -20.62 -12.08
CA LYS A 335 10.45 -21.76 -11.16
C LYS A 335 11.89 -21.96 -10.72
N LYS A 336 12.89 -21.43 -11.46
CA LYS A 336 14.30 -21.50 -11.07
C LYS A 336 14.68 -20.50 -9.98
N LYS A 337 13.85 -19.46 -9.78
CA LYS A 337 14.02 -18.43 -8.76
C LYS A 337 13.17 -18.67 -7.51
N ILE A 338 12.28 -19.64 -7.56
CA ILE A 338 11.55 -20.10 -6.38
C ILE A 338 12.38 -21.19 -5.71
N GLU A 339 13.01 -20.83 -4.60
CA GLU A 339 13.56 -21.80 -3.68
C GLU A 339 12.42 -22.38 -2.83
N ARG A 340 12.12 -23.66 -3.01
CA ARG A 340 11.15 -24.37 -2.17
C ARG A 340 11.91 -25.02 -1.02
N THR A 341 12.25 -24.24 -0.02
CA THR A 341 12.68 -24.78 1.27
C THR A 341 11.43 -25.24 2.02
N TYR A 342 11.30 -26.54 2.19
CA TYR A 342 10.39 -27.14 3.16
C TYR A 342 11.26 -27.84 4.20
N SER A 343 10.97 -27.63 5.49
CA SER A 343 11.41 -28.56 6.51
C SER A 343 10.39 -29.70 6.53
N ASP A 344 10.82 -30.93 6.22
CA ASP A 344 10.04 -32.13 6.49
C ASP A 344 10.02 -32.36 8.01
N GLU A 345 9.31 -31.51 8.74
CA GLU A 345 9.03 -31.75 10.14
C GLU A 345 7.92 -32.79 10.24
N LYS A 346 8.14 -33.85 11.03
CA LYS A 346 7.10 -34.85 11.33
C LYS A 346 5.95 -34.14 12.04
N LEU A 347 4.91 -33.79 11.28
CA LEU A 347 3.65 -33.28 11.82
C LEU A 347 3.03 -34.35 12.73
N ARG A 348 3.04 -34.09 14.03
CA ARG A 348 2.37 -34.96 15.00
C ARG A 348 0.91 -34.56 15.05
N SER A 349 0.03 -35.53 14.84
CA SER A 349 -1.41 -35.31 14.90
C SER A 349 -1.93 -35.76 16.26
N TYR A 350 -2.52 -34.84 17.00
CA TYR A 350 -3.23 -35.11 18.24
C TYR A 350 -4.73 -34.98 18.00
N SER A 351 -5.52 -35.79 18.69
CA SER A 351 -6.98 -35.63 18.74
C SER A 351 -7.34 -35.39 20.19
N ILE A 352 -7.72 -34.16 20.50
CA ILE A 352 -8.11 -33.74 21.84
C ILE A 352 -9.63 -33.70 21.85
N LYS A 353 -10.23 -34.54 22.69
CA LYS A 353 -11.65 -34.44 22.96
C LYS A 353 -11.86 -33.32 23.97
N VAL A 354 -12.66 -32.33 23.62
CA VAL A 354 -13.02 -31.21 24.49
C VAL A 354 -14.52 -31.26 24.70
N ASP A 355 -14.92 -31.52 25.93
CA ASP A 355 -16.32 -31.52 26.32
C ASP A 355 -16.67 -30.14 26.87
N VAL A 356 -17.65 -29.47 26.24
CA VAL A 356 -18.18 -28.17 26.69
C VAL A 356 -19.70 -28.29 26.74
N ASP A 357 -20.27 -28.04 27.91
CA ASP A 357 -21.67 -28.30 28.23
C ASP A 357 -22.07 -29.76 27.91
N GLU A 358 -23.17 -29.98 27.20
CA GLU A 358 -23.66 -31.31 26.78
C GLU A 358 -23.04 -31.78 25.44
N CYS A 359 -22.01 -31.09 24.93
CA CYS A 359 -21.42 -31.35 23.63
C CYS A 359 -19.95 -31.79 23.72
N SER A 360 -19.60 -32.82 22.95
CA SER A 360 -18.23 -33.30 22.78
C SER A 360 -17.66 -32.83 21.43
N TYR A 361 -16.58 -32.07 21.46
CA TYR A 361 -15.83 -31.67 20.28
C TYR A 361 -14.56 -32.51 20.14
N LEU A 362 -14.21 -32.88 18.91
CA LEU A 362 -12.92 -33.50 18.61
C LEU A 362 -12.03 -32.48 17.90
N VAL A 363 -11.04 -31.95 18.62
CA VAL A 363 -10.06 -31.02 18.09
C VAL A 363 -8.88 -31.80 17.55
N LYS A 364 -8.67 -31.75 16.23
CA LYS A 364 -7.46 -32.27 15.60
C LYS A 364 -6.38 -31.19 15.63
N LEU A 365 -5.27 -31.48 16.31
CA LEU A 365 -4.12 -30.59 16.41
C LEU A 365 -2.96 -31.17 15.60
N GLN A 366 -2.30 -30.34 14.80
CA GLN A 366 -1.05 -30.68 14.14
C GLN A 366 0.09 -29.85 14.74
N GLU A 367 1.12 -30.52 15.25
CA GLU A 367 2.31 -29.90 15.87
C GLU A 367 3.53 -30.08 14.96
N ALA A 368 4.30 -28.99 14.81
CA ALA A 368 5.63 -28.94 14.18
C ALA A 368 6.63 -28.31 15.18
N GLY A 369 7.90 -28.69 15.15
CA GLY A 369 8.99 -28.15 15.99
C GLY A 369 9.69 -29.16 16.92
N ASP A 370 10.87 -28.78 17.44
CA ASP A 370 11.66 -29.53 18.44
C ASP A 370 11.19 -29.28 19.88
N ARG A 371 11.26 -30.32 20.73
CA ARG A 371 10.92 -30.21 22.17
C ARG A 371 12.05 -29.52 22.94
N THR A 372 12.05 -28.20 22.97
CA THR A 372 12.76 -27.46 24.03
C THR A 372 11.79 -27.22 25.18
N ASN A 373 12.12 -27.74 26.36
CA ASN A 373 11.27 -27.75 27.55
C ASN A 373 10.69 -26.36 27.89
N GLU A 374 9.40 -26.38 28.25
CA GLU A 374 8.62 -25.36 28.96
C GLU A 374 8.12 -24.12 28.17
N LYS A 375 7.44 -24.36 27.03
CA LYS A 375 6.17 -23.72 26.59
C LYS A 375 5.88 -24.11 25.14
N VAL A 376 4.76 -24.79 24.89
CA VAL A 376 4.29 -25.06 23.52
C VAL A 376 3.51 -23.84 23.02
N VAL A 377 4.01 -23.19 21.97
CA VAL A 377 3.29 -22.12 21.25
C VAL A 377 2.48 -22.79 20.14
N LEU A 378 1.16 -22.65 20.19
CA LEU A 378 0.27 -23.14 19.14
C LEU A 378 0.28 -22.14 17.96
N LEU A 379 0.92 -22.49 16.85
CA LEU A 379 0.93 -21.69 15.63
C LEU A 379 -0.03 -22.31 14.60
N LEU A 380 -1.21 -21.74 14.46
CA LEU A 380 -2.11 -22.00 13.34
C LEU A 380 -1.73 -21.04 12.19
N HIS A 381 -0.68 -21.37 11.41
CA HIS A 381 -0.30 -20.85 10.06
C HIS A 381 -0.34 -19.29 9.83
N GLY A 382 0.67 -18.56 9.33
CA GLY A 382 2.04 -18.81 8.86
C GLY A 382 2.64 -17.49 8.30
N PHE A 383 3.97 -17.39 8.34
CA PHE A 383 4.92 -16.35 7.86
C PHE A 383 4.95 -14.94 8.50
N LEU A 384 6.00 -14.73 9.31
CA LEU A 384 6.57 -13.45 9.71
C LEU A 384 7.82 -13.19 8.86
N GLY A 385 7.83 -12.03 8.20
CA GLY A 385 9.03 -11.40 7.69
C GLY A 385 8.86 -9.91 7.92
N THR A 386 9.30 -9.43 9.08
CA THR A 386 9.57 -8.01 9.30
C THR A 386 11.03 -7.81 8.99
N SER A 387 11.34 -6.86 8.11
CA SER A 387 12.71 -6.51 7.69
C SER A 387 13.49 -5.76 8.77
N GLU A 388 13.46 -6.24 10.01
CA GLU A 388 14.36 -5.82 11.07
C GLU A 388 15.12 -7.05 11.57
N ASP A 389 16.17 -7.40 10.81
CA ASP A 389 17.47 -7.88 11.29
C ASP A 389 18.54 -7.42 10.28
#